data_AF-A0AAV9CCH7-F1
#
_entry.id   AF-A0AAV9CCH7-F1
#
_cell.length_a   1.000
_cell.length_b   1.000
_cell.length_c   1.000
_cell.angle_alpha   90.00
_cell.angle_beta   90.00
_cell.angle_gamma   90.00
#
_symmetry.space_group_name_H-M   'P 1'
#
loop_
_entity.id
_entity.type
_entity.pdbx_description
1 polymer ?
#
loop_
_entity_poly.entity_id
_entity_poly.type
_entity_poly.pdbx_seq_one_letter_code
_entity_poly.pdbx_strand_id
1 'polypeptide(L)'
;MRIKALKNLLPFSSSHHSRSSTPTSTPKHSSSTSHHSRPSTPSYTPKRSSSSYHGRPWTPTASPIRTFSSALMEDNISSAESIINKWDVDSPSVSYTKVTSLFYQDDDRSEALRFISAVKDLQRSLLFFISDRSSPDSHSLIVTAQKLMESAMKRLQKEFYQILSVNRDRLDPESVSARSSLTSLNSLDDPRSDFEDDIGGSDDEIKPDGDSINESPVPIQAESDLRSIAECMISAGYGKECMNLYRTFRRSIVDESLYRMGIERLTASQIHKMDWEVLEIRIRSWIPASRTALQTLFHGERVLCDCVFADAPESMRESCFAEVSGEQAIGMFSFAESVATSKFKKSPENMFQFLDIYESISDHWEDIQWTFSYESSTAVRSHATCALLKLAEAIRSSLAELESAIQKDFSKSAVAGGGVHPLTGT
;
A
#
# COMPACT_ATOMS: atom_id res chain seq x y z
N MET A 1 -10.16 -33.14 0.28
CA MET A 1 -9.58 -31.88 -0.23
C MET A 1 -8.87 -32.07 -1.58
N ARG A 2 -7.89 -32.98 -1.71
CA ARG A 2 -7.12 -33.27 -2.94
C ARG A 2 -7.87 -33.50 -4.26
N ILE A 3 -9.17 -33.83 -4.21
CA ILE A 3 -10.03 -33.97 -5.40
C ILE A 3 -10.36 -32.62 -6.05
N LYS A 4 -10.39 -31.51 -5.28
CA LYS A 4 -10.69 -30.17 -5.81
C LYS A 4 -9.53 -29.65 -6.70
N ALA A 5 -8.28 -29.85 -6.28
CA ALA A 5 -7.11 -29.54 -7.07
C ALA A 5 -7.08 -30.33 -8.39
N LEU A 6 -7.38 -31.63 -8.35
CA LEU A 6 -7.44 -32.47 -9.56
C LEU A 6 -8.52 -32.04 -10.56
N LYS A 7 -9.66 -31.50 -10.10
CA LYS A 7 -10.72 -30.98 -10.99
C LYS A 7 -10.30 -29.73 -11.75
N ASN A 8 -9.47 -28.88 -11.15
CA ASN A 8 -8.95 -27.66 -11.79
C ASN A 8 -7.82 -27.95 -12.79
N LEU A 9 -7.29 -29.17 -12.83
CA LEU A 9 -6.21 -29.59 -13.74
C LEU A 9 -6.70 -30.14 -15.09
N LEU A 10 -8.02 -30.32 -15.25
CA LEU A 10 -8.64 -30.74 -16.52
C LEU A 10 -9.03 -29.51 -17.35
N PRO A 11 -8.70 -29.46 -18.65
CA PRO A 11 -8.96 -28.28 -19.48
C PRO A 11 -10.46 -28.14 -19.77
N PHE A 12 -11.11 -27.17 -19.11
CA PHE A 12 -12.37 -26.62 -19.61
C PHE A 12 -12.08 -25.73 -20.81
N SER A 13 -12.42 -26.25 -21.99
CA SER A 13 -12.61 -25.47 -23.21
C SER A 13 -13.76 -24.48 -22.98
N SER A 14 -13.48 -23.18 -23.09
CA SER A 14 -14.51 -22.20 -23.48
C SER A 14 -13.90 -21.03 -24.24
N SER A 15 -14.22 -21.02 -25.52
CA SER A 15 -14.12 -19.93 -26.47
C SER A 15 -15.21 -18.89 -26.22
N HIS A 16 -14.86 -17.60 -26.31
CA HIS A 16 -15.52 -16.55 -27.14
C HIS A 16 -15.07 -15.16 -26.65
N HIS A 17 -14.24 -14.47 -27.43
CA HIS A 17 -14.60 -13.43 -28.42
C HIS A 17 -14.56 -12.00 -27.86
N SER A 18 -13.37 -11.41 -27.97
CA SER A 18 -13.15 -9.96 -27.99
C SER A 18 -13.75 -9.36 -29.27
N ARG A 19 -14.44 -8.22 -29.15
CA ARG A 19 -14.70 -7.31 -30.26
C ARG A 19 -14.38 -5.89 -29.85
N SER A 20 -13.28 -5.36 -30.40
CA SER A 20 -13.00 -3.94 -30.50
C SER A 20 -13.70 -3.37 -31.74
N SER A 21 -14.19 -2.12 -31.67
CA SER A 21 -14.62 -1.36 -32.84
C SER A 21 -14.67 0.14 -32.53
N THR A 22 -13.77 0.92 -33.13
CA THR A 22 -13.93 2.32 -33.58
C THR A 22 -12.94 2.50 -34.75
N PRO A 23 -12.89 3.61 -35.53
CA PRO A 23 -13.85 4.71 -35.77
C PRO A 23 -13.99 5.05 -37.28
N THR A 24 -14.98 5.86 -37.66
CA THR A 24 -15.02 6.80 -38.83
C THR A 24 -16.42 7.45 -38.87
N SER A 25 -16.73 8.65 -39.37
CA SER A 25 -16.06 9.69 -40.15
C SER A 25 -17.02 10.91 -40.20
N THR A 26 -16.48 12.12 -40.30
CA THR A 26 -17.19 13.38 -40.66
C THR A 26 -17.85 13.32 -42.05
N PRO A 27 -18.78 14.24 -42.38
CA PRO A 27 -18.38 15.35 -43.25
C PRO A 27 -19.01 16.73 -42.96
N LYS A 28 -18.34 17.74 -43.54
CA LYS A 28 -18.63 19.18 -43.60
C LYS A 28 -19.81 19.53 -44.50
N HIS A 29 -20.48 20.66 -44.26
CA HIS A 29 -20.91 21.59 -45.32
C HIS A 29 -21.09 23.04 -44.79
N SER A 30 -20.47 23.98 -45.51
CA SER A 30 -20.67 25.44 -45.56
C SER A 30 -22.03 25.77 -46.20
N SER A 31 -22.71 26.91 -46.00
CA SER A 31 -22.47 28.30 -46.49
C SER A 31 -23.76 29.09 -46.10
N SER A 32 -23.79 30.32 -45.55
CA SER A 32 -23.59 31.66 -46.15
C SER A 32 -24.86 32.57 -46.04
N THR A 33 -24.68 33.82 -45.56
CA THR A 33 -25.39 35.10 -45.88
C THR A 33 -26.89 35.26 -45.57
N SER A 34 -27.47 36.43 -45.19
CA SER A 34 -27.02 37.82 -44.95
C SER A 34 -28.20 38.73 -44.47
N HIS A 35 -27.84 39.92 -43.99
CA HIS A 35 -28.56 41.22 -44.03
C HIS A 35 -29.67 41.60 -43.01
N HIS A 36 -29.42 42.72 -42.31
CA HIS A 36 -30.16 44.00 -42.31
C HIS A 36 -29.82 44.78 -41.02
N SER A 37 -29.02 45.86 -41.07
CA SER A 37 -29.29 47.25 -41.48
C SER A 37 -29.69 48.16 -40.30
N ARG A 38 -28.83 49.18 -40.11
CA ARG A 38 -28.79 50.35 -39.20
C ARG A 38 -29.94 51.36 -39.46
N PRO A 39 -30.19 52.42 -38.64
CA PRO A 39 -29.32 53.64 -38.49
C PRO A 39 -29.26 54.22 -37.04
N SER A 40 -28.20 54.83 -36.49
CA SER A 40 -27.40 56.07 -36.76
C SER A 40 -27.96 57.41 -36.20
N THR A 41 -27.24 57.94 -35.18
CA THR A 41 -26.83 59.37 -34.91
C THR A 41 -27.85 60.39 -34.35
N PRO A 42 -27.44 61.54 -33.72
CA PRO A 42 -26.09 62.13 -33.60
C PRO A 42 -25.64 62.65 -32.19
N SER A 43 -24.35 62.94 -32.18
CA SER A 43 -23.44 63.57 -31.22
C SER A 43 -23.69 65.04 -30.88
N TYR A 44 -23.25 65.49 -29.69
CA TYR A 44 -22.80 66.86 -29.43
C TYR A 44 -21.62 66.89 -28.44
N THR A 45 -20.59 67.66 -28.80
CA THR A 45 -19.48 68.09 -27.92
C THR A 45 -19.62 69.60 -27.68
N PRO A 46 -19.02 70.12 -26.61
CA PRO A 46 -18.28 71.38 -26.78
C PRO A 46 -16.89 71.35 -26.12
N LYS A 47 -15.96 72.08 -26.76
CA LYS A 47 -14.61 72.41 -26.27
C LYS A 47 -14.62 73.74 -25.50
N ARG A 48 -13.44 74.01 -24.88
CA ARG A 48 -12.85 75.27 -24.33
C ARG A 48 -13.07 75.42 -22.81
N SER A 49 -12.11 75.84 -21.98
CA SER A 49 -10.82 76.53 -22.17
C SER A 49 -9.93 76.28 -20.94
N SER A 50 -8.61 76.39 -21.12
CA SER A 50 -7.56 76.31 -20.11
C SER A 50 -7.51 77.50 -19.13
N SER A 51 -7.24 77.23 -17.85
CA SER A 51 -6.63 78.17 -16.90
C SER A 51 -5.60 77.43 -16.04
N SER A 52 -4.37 77.92 -16.11
CA SER A 52 -3.18 77.47 -15.41
C SER A 52 -3.12 78.08 -14.00
N TYR A 53 -3.08 77.24 -12.97
CA TYR A 53 -2.54 77.62 -11.66
C TYR A 53 -1.46 76.61 -11.27
N HIS A 54 -0.25 77.13 -11.08
CA HIS A 54 0.91 76.40 -10.58
C HIS A 54 0.71 76.07 -9.10
N GLY A 55 0.31 74.84 -8.81
CA GLY A 55 0.47 74.20 -7.50
C GLY A 55 1.55 73.14 -7.60
N ARG A 56 2.57 73.19 -6.72
CA ARG A 56 3.62 72.18 -6.61
C ARG A 56 3.00 70.77 -6.53
N PRO A 57 3.48 69.76 -7.28
CA PRO A 57 3.09 68.39 -7.01
C PRO A 57 3.74 67.99 -5.70
N TRP A 58 2.93 67.87 -4.65
CA TRP A 58 3.30 67.05 -3.50
C TRP A 58 3.32 65.62 -4.03
N THR A 59 4.51 65.07 -4.30
CA THR A 59 4.64 63.63 -4.53
C THR A 59 4.39 62.97 -3.18
N PRO A 60 3.30 62.20 -2.99
CA PRO A 60 3.26 61.30 -1.86
C PRO A 60 4.39 60.32 -2.09
N THR A 61 5.37 60.26 -1.18
CA THR A 61 6.29 59.14 -1.12
C THR A 61 5.42 57.90 -1.02
N ALA A 62 5.31 57.15 -2.12
CA ALA A 62 4.56 55.92 -2.16
C ALA A 62 5.30 54.92 -1.28
N SER A 63 4.98 54.90 0.01
CA SER A 63 5.18 53.71 0.82
C SER A 63 4.50 52.56 0.07
N PRO A 64 5.17 51.43 -0.18
CA PRO A 64 4.51 50.31 -0.82
C PRO A 64 3.28 49.99 0.02
N ILE A 65 2.10 50.12 -0.57
CA ILE A 65 0.85 49.78 0.10
C ILE A 65 0.90 48.26 0.29
N ARG A 66 1.38 47.82 1.47
CA ARG A 66 1.33 46.41 1.85
C ARG A 66 -0.14 46.02 1.93
N THR A 67 -0.53 45.05 1.13
CA THR A 67 -1.90 44.53 1.16
C THR A 67 -2.12 43.82 2.49
N PHE A 68 -3.34 43.88 3.03
CA PHE A 68 -3.69 43.16 4.26
C PHE A 68 -3.37 41.66 4.17
N SER A 69 -3.52 41.07 2.98
CA SER A 69 -3.13 39.69 2.68
C SER A 69 -1.63 39.45 2.82
N SER A 70 -0.78 40.39 2.38
CA SER A 70 0.67 40.27 2.51
C SER A 70 1.12 40.30 3.97
N ALA A 71 0.53 41.16 4.80
CA ALA A 71 0.84 41.24 6.22
C ALA A 71 0.46 39.95 6.96
N LEU A 72 -0.73 39.40 6.66
CA LEU A 72 -1.18 38.14 7.26
C LEU A 72 -0.27 36.96 6.88
N MET A 73 0.17 36.87 5.62
CA MET A 73 1.07 35.80 5.18
C MET A 73 2.46 35.91 5.81
N GLU A 74 2.93 37.14 6.10
CA GLU A 74 4.18 37.40 6.82
C GLU A 74 4.06 37.01 8.31
N ASP A 75 2.96 37.37 8.97
CA ASP A 75 2.67 36.96 10.36
C ASP A 75 2.61 35.44 10.51
N ASN A 76 2.07 34.73 9.51
CA ASN A 76 2.08 33.27 9.45
C ASN A 76 3.52 32.72 9.41
N ILE A 77 4.43 33.34 8.64
CA ILE A 77 5.84 32.93 8.57
C ILE A 77 6.50 33.15 9.94
N SER A 78 6.31 34.31 10.56
CA SER A 78 6.88 34.61 11.88
C SER A 78 6.33 33.68 12.98
N SER A 79 5.04 33.34 12.93
CA SER A 79 4.42 32.39 13.86
C SER A 79 4.97 30.99 13.66
N ALA A 80 5.09 30.54 12.41
CA ALA A 80 5.65 29.25 12.07
C ALA A 80 7.14 29.16 12.46
N GLU A 81 7.90 30.24 12.31
CA GLU A 81 9.31 30.33 12.72
C GLU A 81 9.49 30.00 14.20
N SER A 82 8.67 30.59 15.08
CA SER A 82 8.74 30.33 16.52
C SER A 82 8.47 28.86 16.86
N ILE A 83 7.46 28.25 16.23
CA ILE A 83 7.05 26.86 16.46
C ILE A 83 8.10 25.88 15.90
N ILE A 84 8.58 26.12 14.68
CA ILE A 84 9.53 25.22 14.00
C ILE A 84 10.89 25.26 14.67
N ASN A 85 11.42 26.45 14.99
CA ASN A 85 12.74 26.59 15.61
C ASN A 85 12.81 25.98 17.01
N LYS A 86 11.68 25.92 17.75
CA LYS A 86 11.60 25.19 19.02
C LYS A 86 11.93 23.71 18.87
N TRP A 87 11.62 23.13 17.70
CA TRP A 87 11.75 21.70 17.42
C TRP A 87 12.85 21.36 16.42
N ASP A 88 13.67 22.35 16.05
CA ASP A 88 14.79 22.17 15.12
C ASP A 88 15.76 21.10 15.65
N VAL A 89 16.04 20.14 14.77
CA VAL A 89 16.87 18.95 15.05
C VAL A 89 18.36 19.31 15.01
N ASP A 90 18.72 20.35 14.24
CA ASP A 90 20.10 20.78 14.03
C ASP A 90 20.55 21.88 15.00
N SER A 91 19.62 22.42 15.82
CA SER A 91 19.92 23.46 16.80
C SER A 91 20.85 22.93 17.92
N PRO A 92 22.05 23.52 18.11
CA PRO A 92 23.00 23.08 19.14
C PRO A 92 22.54 23.44 20.57
N SER A 93 21.52 24.28 20.71
CA SER A 93 21.05 24.80 22.00
C SER A 93 20.05 23.89 22.71
N VAL A 94 19.44 22.91 22.02
CA VAL A 94 18.33 22.11 22.56
C VAL A 94 18.60 20.61 22.39
N SER A 95 19.44 20.03 23.25
CA SER A 95 19.81 18.60 23.18
C SER A 95 18.61 17.64 23.32
N TYR A 96 17.56 18.02 24.05
CA TYR A 96 16.42 17.13 24.30
C TYR A 96 15.54 16.89 23.07
N THR A 97 15.47 17.81 22.09
CA THR A 97 14.67 17.63 20.85
C THR A 97 15.20 16.50 19.98
N LYS A 98 16.44 16.05 20.23
CA LYS A 98 17.05 14.87 19.61
C LYS A 98 16.43 13.56 20.12
N VAL A 99 15.98 13.52 21.36
CA VAL A 99 15.45 12.31 22.00
C VAL A 99 13.94 12.38 22.20
N THR A 100 13.40 13.59 22.28
CA THR A 100 11.99 13.87 22.52
C THR A 100 11.17 13.78 21.24
N SER A 101 10.06 13.04 21.30
CA SER A 101 9.05 13.01 20.24
C SER A 101 7.93 14.01 20.49
N LEU A 102 7.53 14.69 19.42
CA LEU A 102 6.45 15.65 19.35
C LEU A 102 5.07 14.99 19.55
N PHE A 103 4.94 13.72 19.17
CA PHE A 103 3.66 12.97 19.19
C PHE A 103 3.45 12.14 20.47
N TYR A 104 4.47 12.04 21.34
CA TYR A 104 4.39 11.27 22.60
C TYR A 104 4.36 12.11 23.89
N GLN A 105 4.63 13.42 23.83
CA GLN A 105 4.84 14.23 25.05
C GLN A 105 3.59 14.88 25.65
N ASP A 106 2.53 15.10 24.87
CA ASP A 106 1.32 15.78 25.34
C ASP A 106 0.13 14.80 25.40
N ASP A 107 -0.57 14.76 26.54
CA ASP A 107 -1.83 13.99 26.70
C ASP A 107 -2.89 14.33 25.63
N ASP A 108 -2.82 15.54 25.03
CA ASP A 108 -3.79 16.06 24.05
C ASP A 108 -3.22 16.21 22.61
N ARG A 109 -1.95 15.83 22.35
CA ARG A 109 -1.26 16.06 21.05
C ARG A 109 -1.33 17.50 20.51
N SER A 110 -1.67 18.46 21.35
CA SER A 110 -1.95 19.83 20.94
C SER A 110 -0.74 20.48 20.27
N GLU A 111 0.47 20.18 20.74
CA GLU A 111 1.70 20.68 20.15
C GLU A 111 2.00 20.07 18.78
N ALA A 112 1.74 18.77 18.59
CA ALA A 112 1.89 18.11 17.29
C ALA A 112 0.93 18.70 16.24
N LEU A 113 -0.32 18.93 16.62
CA LEU A 113 -1.33 19.56 15.76
C LEU A 113 -0.97 21.02 15.45
N ARG A 114 -0.48 21.79 16.43
CA ARG A 114 0.03 23.15 16.19
C ARG A 114 1.19 23.15 15.22
N PHE A 115 2.12 22.20 15.35
CA PHE A 115 3.25 22.06 14.44
C PHE A 115 2.79 21.76 13.00
N ILE A 116 1.88 20.79 12.81
CA ILE A 116 1.31 20.49 11.48
C ILE A 116 0.59 21.72 10.91
N SER A 117 -0.21 22.43 11.71
CA SER A 117 -0.88 23.66 11.26
C SER A 117 0.12 24.73 10.83
N ALA A 118 1.18 24.94 11.63
CA ALA A 118 2.24 25.90 11.31
C ALA A 118 2.93 25.57 9.98
N VAL A 119 3.15 24.28 9.69
CA VAL A 119 3.70 23.85 8.39
C VAL A 119 2.71 24.11 7.25
N LYS A 120 1.42 23.81 7.43
CA LYS A 120 0.37 24.09 6.44
C LYS A 120 0.24 25.60 6.17
N ASP A 121 0.32 26.43 7.20
CA ASP A 121 0.28 27.89 7.09
C ASP A 121 1.53 28.45 6.41
N LEU A 122 2.72 27.93 6.78
CA LEU A 122 3.99 28.27 6.13
C LEU A 122 3.95 27.92 4.63
N GLN A 123 3.37 26.77 4.27
CA GLN A 123 3.21 26.39 2.87
C GLN A 123 2.31 27.37 2.11
N ARG A 124 1.16 27.77 2.68
CA ARG A 124 0.25 28.75 2.08
C ARG A 124 0.95 30.09 1.86
N SER A 125 1.68 30.56 2.87
CA SER A 125 2.48 31.80 2.77
C SER A 125 3.56 31.70 1.68
N LEU A 126 4.29 30.59 1.63
CA LEU A 126 5.30 30.35 0.61
C LEU A 126 4.71 30.40 -0.80
N LEU A 127 3.58 29.72 -1.04
CA LEU A 127 2.89 29.74 -2.32
C LEU A 127 2.39 31.15 -2.68
N PHE A 128 1.83 31.89 -1.71
CA PHE A 128 1.39 33.27 -1.91
C PHE A 128 2.53 34.17 -2.41
N PHE A 129 3.68 34.18 -1.72
CA PHE A 129 4.81 35.04 -2.10
C PHE A 129 5.50 34.58 -3.40
N ILE A 130 5.45 33.29 -3.73
CA ILE A 130 5.92 32.79 -5.04
C ILE A 130 5.07 33.34 -6.18
N SER A 131 3.75 33.43 -5.97
CA SER A 131 2.79 34.00 -6.94
C SER A 131 2.84 35.53 -6.98
N ASP A 132 2.99 36.19 -5.84
CA ASP A 132 3.07 37.65 -5.71
C ASP A 132 4.53 38.12 -5.53
N ARG A 133 5.25 38.15 -6.66
CA ARG A 133 6.65 38.63 -6.72
C ARG A 133 6.76 40.16 -6.75
N SER A 134 5.67 40.89 -6.61
CA SER A 134 5.64 42.34 -6.76
C SER A 134 6.14 43.09 -5.52
N SER A 135 6.25 42.42 -4.36
CA SER A 135 6.76 43.03 -3.14
C SER A 135 8.30 42.96 -3.06
N PRO A 136 8.98 44.03 -2.59
CA PRO A 136 10.43 44.07 -2.48
C PRO A 136 10.99 43.07 -1.45
N ASP A 137 10.19 42.68 -0.46
CA ASP A 137 10.57 41.77 0.62
C ASP A 137 10.17 40.31 0.34
N SER A 138 9.42 40.04 -0.75
CA SER A 138 8.98 38.68 -1.10
C SER A 138 10.16 37.71 -1.21
N HIS A 139 11.32 38.16 -1.72
CA HIS A 139 12.46 37.27 -1.92
C HIS A 139 13.08 36.78 -0.60
N SER A 140 13.27 37.66 0.39
CA SER A 140 13.82 37.29 1.69
C SER A 140 12.84 36.42 2.49
N LEU A 141 11.53 36.72 2.40
CA LEU A 141 10.48 35.92 3.02
C LEU A 141 10.39 34.51 2.42
N ILE A 142 10.48 34.37 1.09
CA ILE A 142 10.52 33.06 0.42
C ILE A 142 11.73 32.25 0.90
N VAL A 143 12.92 32.84 0.92
CA VAL A 143 14.14 32.14 1.37
C VAL A 143 14.02 31.70 2.84
N THR A 144 13.45 32.55 3.69
CA THR A 144 13.22 32.22 5.11
C THR A 144 12.20 31.08 5.24
N ALA A 145 11.06 31.19 4.55
CA ALA A 145 10.02 30.17 4.57
C ALA A 145 10.52 28.83 4.01
N GLN A 146 11.37 28.82 2.99
CA GLN A 146 11.99 27.61 2.46
C GLN A 146 12.90 26.93 3.49
N LYS A 147 13.75 27.68 4.19
CA LYS A 147 14.61 27.13 5.25
C LYS A 147 13.80 26.57 6.42
N LEU A 148 12.72 27.25 6.80
CA LEU A 148 11.80 26.78 7.82
C LEU A 148 11.09 25.50 7.37
N MET A 149 10.67 25.43 6.10
CA MET A 149 10.06 24.23 5.53
C MET A 149 11.03 23.04 5.57
N GLU A 150 12.28 23.21 5.16
CA GLU A 150 13.30 22.16 5.24
C GLU A 150 13.51 21.66 6.67
N SER A 151 13.57 22.57 7.64
CA SER A 151 13.72 22.24 9.07
C SER A 151 12.51 21.49 9.60
N ALA A 152 11.31 21.94 9.22
CA ALA A 152 10.06 21.28 9.61
C ALA A 152 9.94 19.87 9.00
N MET A 153 10.32 19.71 7.73
CA MET A 153 10.29 18.40 7.07
C MET A 153 11.29 17.42 7.69
N LYS A 154 12.51 17.86 8.04
CA LYS A 154 13.45 17.03 8.81
C LYS A 154 12.85 16.56 10.13
N ARG A 155 12.11 17.44 10.82
CA ARG A 155 11.43 17.08 12.06
C ARG A 155 10.33 16.05 11.82
N LEU A 156 9.46 16.27 10.84
CA LEU A 156 8.37 15.33 10.51
C LEU A 156 8.91 13.96 10.06
N GLN A 157 9.97 13.92 9.25
CA GLN A 157 10.66 12.68 8.86
C GLN A 157 11.12 11.88 10.07
N LYS A 158 11.70 12.58 11.06
CA LYS A 158 12.16 11.97 12.30
C LYS A 158 11.01 11.43 13.15
N GLU A 159 9.94 12.19 13.31
CA GLU A 159 8.74 11.73 14.03
C GLU A 159 8.12 10.51 13.35
N PHE A 160 8.00 10.54 12.03
CA PHE A 160 7.48 9.43 11.24
C PHE A 160 8.28 8.15 11.49
N TYR A 161 9.61 8.25 11.44
CA TYR A 161 10.50 7.13 11.76
C TYR A 161 10.36 6.68 13.22
N GLN A 162 10.29 7.61 14.18
CA GLN A 162 10.16 7.28 15.60
C GLN A 162 8.84 6.56 15.89
N ILE A 163 7.72 7.00 15.31
CA ILE A 163 6.41 6.35 15.48
C ILE A 163 6.45 4.93 14.89
N LEU A 164 7.01 4.75 13.69
CA LEU A 164 7.21 3.43 13.09
C LEU A 164 8.09 2.53 13.97
N SER A 165 9.16 3.07 14.54
CA SER A 165 10.10 2.32 15.38
C SER A 165 9.52 1.90 16.73
N VAL A 166 8.78 2.79 17.40
CA VAL A 166 8.22 2.53 18.73
C VAL A 166 7.02 1.57 18.65
N ASN A 167 6.25 1.63 17.57
CA ASN A 167 5.08 0.77 17.36
C ASN A 167 5.39 -0.45 16.51
N ARG A 168 6.64 -0.93 16.49
CA ARG A 168 7.06 -2.05 15.65
C ARG A 168 6.15 -3.27 15.80
N ASP A 169 5.92 -3.72 17.03
CA ASP A 169 5.13 -4.93 17.31
C ASP A 169 3.63 -4.71 17.07
N ARG A 170 3.16 -3.46 17.22
CA ARG A 170 1.74 -3.08 17.09
C ARG A 170 1.32 -2.81 15.66
N LEU A 171 2.25 -2.31 14.85
CA LEU A 171 2.12 -2.12 13.41
C LEU A 171 2.61 -3.35 12.64
N ASP A 172 3.01 -4.43 13.32
CA ASP A 172 3.33 -5.66 12.61
C ASP A 172 2.12 -6.09 11.77
N PRO A 173 2.32 -6.49 10.51
CA PRO A 173 1.20 -6.83 9.64
C PRO A 173 0.25 -7.90 10.19
N GLU A 174 0.71 -8.81 11.06
CA GLU A 174 -0.17 -9.79 11.72
C GLU A 174 -1.19 -9.08 12.63
N SER A 175 -0.74 -8.12 13.44
CA SER A 175 -1.59 -7.31 14.32
C SER A 175 -2.59 -6.47 13.53
N VAL A 176 -2.15 -5.89 12.40
CA VAL A 176 -3.02 -5.09 11.52
C VAL A 176 -4.07 -5.96 10.83
N SER A 177 -3.68 -7.13 10.32
CA SER A 177 -4.61 -8.07 9.68
C SER A 177 -5.68 -8.59 10.64
N ALA A 178 -5.28 -8.95 11.88
CA ALA A 178 -6.22 -9.37 12.91
C ALA A 178 -7.27 -8.29 13.21
N ARG A 179 -6.86 -7.02 13.33
CA ARG A 179 -7.76 -5.89 13.56
C ARG A 179 -8.70 -5.63 12.39
N SER A 180 -8.17 -5.64 11.17
CA SER A 180 -8.95 -5.46 9.93
C SER A 180 -10.07 -6.50 9.81
N SER A 181 -9.76 -7.73 10.19
CA SER A 181 -10.73 -8.84 10.21
C SER A 181 -11.85 -8.59 11.24
N LEU A 182 -11.52 -8.12 12.44
CA LEU A 182 -12.52 -7.79 13.48
C LEU A 182 -13.42 -6.62 13.08
N THR A 183 -12.86 -5.58 12.45
CA THR A 183 -13.66 -4.46 11.93
C THR A 183 -14.58 -4.89 10.81
N SER A 184 -14.15 -5.84 9.97
CA SER A 184 -14.99 -6.39 8.90
C SER A 184 -16.18 -7.19 9.47
N LEU A 185 -15.97 -7.97 10.54
CA LEU A 185 -17.03 -8.71 11.22
C LEU A 185 -18.04 -7.79 11.92
N ASN A 186 -17.58 -6.71 12.54
CA ASN A 186 -18.45 -5.74 13.19
C ASN A 186 -19.16 -4.79 12.19
N SER A 187 -18.69 -4.74 10.94
CA SER A 187 -19.31 -3.93 9.87
C SER A 187 -20.42 -4.66 9.10
N LEU A 188 -20.65 -5.95 9.39
CA LEU A 188 -21.86 -6.65 9.00
C LEU A 188 -22.96 -6.29 10.00
N ASP A 189 -23.51 -5.07 9.88
CA ASP A 189 -24.85 -4.77 10.36
C ASP A 189 -25.80 -5.75 9.66
N ASP A 190 -26.23 -6.80 10.36
CA ASP A 190 -27.34 -7.66 9.98
C ASP A 190 -28.64 -7.03 10.52
N PRO A 191 -29.48 -6.40 9.69
CA PRO A 191 -30.79 -5.96 10.11
C PRO A 191 -31.77 -7.09 9.78
N ARG A 192 -31.85 -8.12 10.64
CA ARG A 192 -33.06 -8.92 10.96
C ARG A 192 -32.74 -10.23 11.69
N SER A 193 -32.97 -10.25 13.00
CA SER A 193 -33.74 -11.35 13.60
C SER A 193 -34.50 -10.85 14.82
N ASP A 194 -35.74 -10.46 14.57
CA ASP A 194 -36.78 -10.32 15.59
C ASP A 194 -37.54 -11.66 15.59
N PHE A 195 -37.16 -12.57 16.48
CA PHE A 195 -37.97 -13.72 16.86
C PHE A 195 -37.79 -13.99 18.35
N GLU A 196 -38.91 -13.85 19.06
CA GLU A 196 -39.10 -14.07 20.48
C GLU A 196 -38.86 -15.54 20.91
N ASP A 197 -38.41 -15.67 22.16
CA ASP A 197 -38.58 -16.76 23.13
C ASP A 197 -39.10 -18.13 22.65
N ASP A 198 -38.33 -19.20 22.94
CA ASP A 198 -38.84 -20.31 23.76
C ASP A 198 -37.71 -21.13 24.43
N ILE A 199 -38.06 -21.67 25.60
CA ILE A 199 -37.24 -22.21 26.67
C ILE A 199 -36.77 -23.65 26.42
N GLY A 200 -35.53 -23.95 26.85
CA GLY A 200 -35.25 -25.18 27.60
C GLY A 200 -34.21 -26.13 27.01
N GLY A 201 -33.10 -26.32 27.74
CA GLY A 201 -32.19 -27.46 27.55
C GLY A 201 -30.79 -27.22 28.12
N SER A 202 -30.54 -27.79 29.30
CA SER A 202 -29.26 -27.84 30.00
C SER A 202 -28.12 -28.46 29.19
N ASP A 203 -26.91 -27.91 29.27
CA ASP A 203 -25.80 -28.61 29.97
C ASP A 203 -24.62 -27.66 30.22
N ASP A 204 -23.87 -27.97 31.28
CA ASP A 204 -22.66 -27.31 31.76
C ASP A 204 -21.62 -27.06 30.65
N GLU A 205 -21.19 -25.80 30.49
CA GLU A 205 -19.84 -25.54 30.00
C GLU A 205 -19.21 -24.35 30.76
N ILE A 206 -18.02 -24.64 31.26
CA ILE A 206 -17.21 -23.87 32.19
C ILE A 206 -16.90 -22.49 31.61
N LYS A 207 -17.38 -21.42 32.26
CA LYS A 207 -16.87 -20.06 32.07
C LYS A 207 -15.42 -19.98 32.56
N PRO A 208 -14.44 -19.59 31.72
CA PRO A 208 -13.28 -18.91 32.22
C PRO A 208 -13.67 -17.44 32.46
N ASP A 209 -14.04 -17.11 33.69
CA ASP A 209 -13.81 -15.77 34.22
C ASP A 209 -12.30 -15.53 34.20
N GLY A 210 -11.85 -14.54 33.44
CA GLY A 210 -10.44 -14.28 33.26
C GLY A 210 -10.17 -13.09 32.36
N ASP A 211 -10.61 -11.92 32.82
CA ASP A 211 -10.02 -10.63 32.48
C ASP A 211 -10.02 -10.29 30.98
N SER A 212 -11.20 -9.93 30.45
CA SER A 212 -11.26 -8.99 29.33
C SER A 212 -10.71 -7.65 29.83
N ILE A 213 -9.38 -7.54 29.85
CA ILE A 213 -8.70 -6.27 29.74
C ILE A 213 -9.29 -5.66 28.47
N ASN A 214 -10.11 -4.63 28.67
CA ASN A 214 -10.36 -3.61 27.67
C ASN A 214 -8.98 -3.09 27.23
N GLU A 215 -8.35 -3.77 26.28
CA GLU A 215 -7.25 -3.20 25.51
C GLU A 215 -7.86 -2.06 24.72
N SER A 216 -7.79 -0.87 25.32
CA SER A 216 -8.02 0.40 24.65
C SER A 216 -7.36 0.35 23.26
N PRO A 217 -8.01 0.85 22.19
CA PRO A 217 -7.55 0.73 20.81
C PRO A 217 -6.37 1.68 20.52
N VAL A 218 -5.24 1.43 21.17
CA VAL A 218 -3.96 2.13 21.00
C VAL A 218 -3.38 2.04 19.57
N PRO A 219 -3.72 1.05 18.71
CA PRO A 219 -3.20 1.01 17.33
C PRO A 219 -3.79 2.04 16.34
N ILE A 220 -5.01 2.56 16.58
CA ILE A 220 -5.63 3.61 15.73
C ILE A 220 -4.80 4.91 15.77
N GLN A 221 -4.17 5.16 16.91
CA GLN A 221 -3.52 6.43 17.15
C GLN A 221 -2.20 6.56 16.41
N ALA A 222 -1.35 5.52 16.43
CA ALA A 222 -0.10 5.53 15.67
C ALA A 222 -0.36 5.65 14.17
N GLU A 223 -1.39 4.96 13.65
CA GLU A 223 -1.82 5.07 12.26
C GLU A 223 -2.35 6.47 11.93
N SER A 224 -3.13 7.07 12.82
CA SER A 224 -3.63 8.45 12.67
C SER A 224 -2.50 9.47 12.69
N ASP A 225 -1.51 9.29 13.57
CA ASP A 225 -0.36 10.19 13.68
C ASP A 225 0.52 10.06 12.41
N LEU A 226 0.79 8.83 11.94
CA LEU A 226 1.48 8.58 10.68
C LEU A 226 0.74 9.17 9.48
N ARG A 227 -0.58 9.00 9.41
CA ARG A 227 -1.42 9.58 8.36
C ARG A 227 -1.33 11.11 8.35
N SER A 228 -1.45 11.74 9.52
CA SER A 228 -1.40 13.20 9.65
C SER A 228 -0.05 13.75 9.20
N ILE A 229 1.05 13.06 9.55
CA ILE A 229 2.40 13.42 9.09
C ILE A 229 2.53 13.22 7.58
N ALA A 230 2.10 12.07 7.06
CA ALA A 230 2.19 11.75 5.64
C ALA A 230 1.39 12.74 4.78
N GLU A 231 0.15 13.06 5.17
CA GLU A 231 -0.68 14.08 4.52
C GLU A 231 0.06 15.43 4.48
N CYS A 232 0.61 15.88 5.61
CA CYS A 232 1.34 17.15 5.70
C CYS A 232 2.61 17.17 4.83
N MET A 233 3.37 16.07 4.81
CA MET A 233 4.58 15.97 3.99
C MET A 233 4.25 15.91 2.50
N ILE A 234 3.24 15.14 2.11
CA ILE A 234 2.79 15.02 0.73
C ILE A 234 2.25 16.36 0.23
N SER A 235 1.41 17.03 1.02
CA SER A 235 0.87 18.34 0.65
C SER A 235 2.00 19.35 0.44
N ALA A 236 3.03 19.33 1.29
CA ALA A 236 4.22 20.19 1.21
C ALA A 236 5.19 19.84 0.05
N GLY A 237 4.95 18.77 -0.71
CA GLY A 237 5.80 18.36 -1.83
C GLY A 237 6.92 17.37 -1.48
N TYR A 238 6.93 16.83 -0.25
CA TYR A 238 7.92 15.89 0.29
C TYR A 238 7.40 14.44 0.35
N GLY A 239 6.44 14.10 -0.51
CA GLY A 239 5.84 12.76 -0.53
C GLY A 239 6.84 11.64 -0.83
N LYS A 240 7.84 11.90 -1.68
CA LYS A 240 8.87 10.92 -2.04
C LYS A 240 9.75 10.56 -0.83
N GLU A 241 10.14 11.55 -0.04
CA GLU A 241 10.92 11.37 1.19
C GLU A 241 10.12 10.59 2.23
N CYS A 242 8.85 10.97 2.44
CA CYS A 242 7.94 10.28 3.35
C CYS A 242 7.78 8.80 2.99
N MET A 243 7.48 8.51 1.72
CA MET A 243 7.29 7.13 1.24
C MET A 243 8.58 6.33 1.25
N ASN A 244 9.73 6.96 0.98
CA ASN A 244 11.01 6.28 1.11
C ASN A 244 11.26 5.83 2.57
N LEU A 245 10.94 6.67 3.56
CA LEU A 245 11.06 6.30 4.97
C LEU A 245 10.14 5.12 5.33
N TYR A 246 8.87 5.21 4.93
CA TYR A 246 7.91 4.13 5.12
C TYR A 246 8.44 2.84 4.49
N ARG A 247 8.80 2.89 3.21
CA ARG A 247 9.31 1.74 2.45
C ARG A 247 10.52 1.10 3.11
N THR A 248 11.55 1.90 3.43
CA THR A 248 12.79 1.38 4.02
C THR A 248 12.52 0.66 5.34
N PHE A 249 11.67 1.23 6.18
CA PHE A 249 11.34 0.63 7.47
C PHE A 249 10.46 -0.61 7.31
N ARG A 250 9.32 -0.48 6.62
CA ARG A 250 8.33 -1.56 6.48
C ARG A 250 8.84 -2.75 5.71
N ARG A 251 9.65 -2.54 4.65
CA ARG A 251 10.28 -3.65 3.92
C ARG A 251 11.16 -4.50 4.83
N SER A 252 11.89 -3.88 5.78
CA SER A 252 12.71 -4.64 6.74
C SER A 252 11.87 -5.51 7.68
N ILE A 253 10.68 -5.03 8.07
CA ILE A 253 9.72 -5.80 8.87
C ILE A 253 9.17 -6.98 8.06
N VAL A 254 8.75 -6.74 6.82
CA VAL A 254 8.26 -7.81 5.93
C VAL A 254 9.35 -8.87 5.69
N ASP A 255 10.58 -8.45 5.40
CA ASP A 255 11.72 -9.36 5.21
C ASP A 255 11.99 -10.21 6.46
N GLU A 256 12.01 -9.61 7.64
CA GLU A 256 12.24 -10.31 8.91
C GLU A 256 11.11 -11.27 9.25
N SER A 257 9.85 -10.87 9.06
CA SER A 257 8.69 -11.72 9.33
C SER A 257 8.68 -12.95 8.41
N LEU A 258 9.01 -12.80 7.13
CA LEU A 258 9.17 -13.94 6.22
C LEU A 258 10.30 -14.88 6.63
N TYR A 259 11.44 -14.31 7.04
CA TYR A 259 12.57 -15.09 7.55
C TYR A 259 12.16 -15.89 8.79
N ARG A 260 11.45 -15.27 9.74
CA ARG A 260 10.94 -15.94 10.95
C ARG A 260 9.91 -17.03 10.65
N MET A 261 9.09 -16.87 9.62
CA MET A 261 8.16 -17.89 9.14
C MET A 261 8.86 -19.06 8.42
N GLY A 262 10.17 -18.95 8.13
CA GLY A 262 10.92 -19.98 7.41
C GLY A 262 10.79 -19.90 5.89
N ILE A 263 10.32 -18.77 5.36
CA ILE A 263 10.34 -18.49 3.92
C ILE A 263 11.74 -17.98 3.56
N GLU A 264 12.61 -18.91 3.20
CA GLU A 264 13.98 -18.61 2.82
C GLU A 264 14.10 -18.11 1.38
N ARG A 265 15.03 -17.18 1.16
CA ARG A 265 15.41 -16.71 -0.17
C ARG A 265 16.34 -17.73 -0.84
N LEU A 266 15.75 -18.74 -1.46
CA LEU A 266 16.48 -19.76 -2.23
C LEU A 266 16.46 -19.43 -3.73
N THR A 267 17.62 -19.53 -4.36
CA THR A 267 17.72 -19.46 -5.83
C THR A 267 17.29 -20.78 -6.46
N ALA A 268 16.79 -20.74 -7.69
CA ALA A 268 16.47 -21.95 -8.47
C ALA A 268 17.65 -22.93 -8.53
N SER A 269 18.88 -22.41 -8.64
CA SER A 269 20.10 -23.23 -8.68
C SER A 269 20.37 -24.00 -7.37
N GLN A 270 20.05 -23.41 -6.22
CA GLN A 270 20.18 -24.07 -4.92
C GLN A 270 19.13 -25.17 -4.77
N ILE A 271 17.88 -24.89 -5.17
CA ILE A 271 16.78 -25.87 -5.14
C ILE A 271 17.09 -27.07 -6.04
N HIS A 272 17.61 -26.83 -7.25
CA HIS A 272 17.91 -27.89 -8.21
C HIS A 272 19.08 -28.79 -7.81
N LYS A 273 20.03 -28.26 -7.02
CA LYS A 273 21.17 -29.02 -6.48
C LYS A 273 20.85 -29.73 -5.16
N MET A 274 19.74 -29.39 -4.51
CA MET A 274 19.35 -29.93 -3.21
C MET A 274 18.93 -31.39 -3.30
N ASP A 275 19.19 -32.14 -2.24
CA ASP A 275 18.64 -33.49 -2.05
C ASP A 275 17.16 -33.43 -1.68
N TRP A 276 16.41 -34.47 -2.05
CA TRP A 276 14.96 -34.45 -1.92
C TRP A 276 14.53 -34.38 -0.45
N GLU A 277 15.21 -35.11 0.43
CA GLU A 277 14.89 -35.18 1.86
C GLU A 277 14.97 -33.80 2.51
N VAL A 278 15.95 -32.99 2.10
CA VAL A 278 16.10 -31.61 2.58
C VAL A 278 15.02 -30.72 1.94
N LEU A 279 14.79 -30.86 0.64
CA LEU A 279 13.78 -30.08 -0.07
C LEU A 279 12.37 -30.35 0.46
N GLU A 280 12.04 -31.58 0.80
CA GLU A 280 10.75 -31.97 1.36
C GLU A 280 10.51 -31.27 2.70
N ILE A 281 11.51 -31.23 3.60
CA ILE A 281 11.41 -30.51 4.87
C ILE A 281 11.10 -29.02 4.61
N ARG A 282 11.77 -28.41 3.63
CA ARG A 282 11.53 -27.01 3.23
C ARG A 282 10.14 -26.80 2.65
N ILE A 283 9.64 -27.71 1.82
CA ILE A 283 8.28 -27.64 1.27
C ILE A 283 7.26 -27.71 2.42
N ARG A 284 7.44 -28.63 3.36
CA ARG A 284 6.53 -28.82 4.50
C ARG A 284 6.50 -27.61 5.43
N SER A 285 7.62 -26.91 5.63
CA SER A 285 7.64 -25.66 6.38
C SER A 285 7.08 -24.49 5.56
N TRP A 286 7.33 -24.45 4.26
CA TRP A 286 6.91 -23.37 3.38
C TRP A 286 5.38 -23.30 3.22
N ILE A 287 4.67 -24.45 3.16
CA ILE A 287 3.22 -24.48 2.96
C ILE A 287 2.43 -23.69 4.03
N PRO A 288 2.56 -23.95 5.34
CA PRO A 288 1.85 -23.16 6.35
C PRO A 288 2.36 -21.71 6.43
N ALA A 289 3.66 -21.50 6.18
CA ALA A 289 4.26 -20.18 6.18
C ALA A 289 3.73 -19.30 5.05
N SER A 290 3.55 -19.84 3.84
CA SER A 290 3.06 -19.08 2.69
C SER A 290 1.60 -18.66 2.85
N ARG A 291 0.77 -19.52 3.45
CA ARG A 291 -0.61 -19.18 3.82
C ARG A 291 -0.64 -18.02 4.82
N THR A 292 0.16 -18.12 5.87
CA THR A 292 0.30 -17.07 6.88
C THR A 292 0.75 -15.77 6.22
N ALA A 293 1.81 -15.80 5.41
CA ALA A 293 2.30 -14.62 4.70
C ALA A 293 1.23 -13.95 3.82
N LEU A 294 0.38 -14.71 3.12
CA LEU A 294 -0.70 -14.16 2.30
C LEU A 294 -1.81 -13.53 3.15
N GLN A 295 -2.31 -14.25 4.15
CA GLN A 295 -3.48 -13.86 4.92
C GLN A 295 -3.18 -12.79 5.99
N THR A 296 -1.96 -12.78 6.50
CA THR A 296 -1.56 -11.87 7.58
C THR A 296 -0.57 -10.83 7.09
N LEU A 297 0.58 -11.26 6.57
CA LEU A 297 1.68 -10.34 6.30
C LEU A 297 1.39 -9.35 5.17
N PHE A 298 1.09 -9.85 3.97
CA PHE A 298 0.85 -8.99 2.81
C PHE A 298 -0.49 -8.25 2.93
N HIS A 299 -1.52 -8.90 3.48
CA HIS A 299 -2.79 -8.26 3.77
C HIS A 299 -2.64 -7.10 4.76
N GLY A 300 -2.00 -7.33 5.90
CA GLY A 300 -1.81 -6.31 6.93
C GLY A 300 -0.96 -5.14 6.44
N GLU A 301 0.08 -5.40 5.65
CA GLU A 301 0.89 -4.34 5.05
C GLU A 301 0.10 -3.51 4.03
N ARG A 302 -0.78 -4.14 3.24
CA ARG A 302 -1.68 -3.43 2.32
C ARG A 302 -2.60 -2.50 3.09
N VAL A 303 -3.28 -3.02 4.11
CA VAL A 303 -4.19 -2.24 4.97
C VAL A 303 -3.44 -1.08 5.63
N LEU A 304 -2.24 -1.31 6.17
CA LEU A 304 -1.46 -0.25 6.81
C LEU A 304 -1.03 0.83 5.81
N CYS A 305 -0.56 0.44 4.62
CA CYS A 305 -0.20 1.38 3.56
C CYS A 305 -1.41 2.21 3.13
N ASP A 306 -2.57 1.58 2.98
CA ASP A 306 -3.85 2.23 2.69
C ASP A 306 -4.26 3.22 3.78
N CYS A 307 -4.08 2.83 5.05
CA CYS A 307 -4.35 3.70 6.19
C CYS A 307 -3.42 4.90 6.25
N VAL A 308 -2.10 4.71 6.15
CA VAL A 308 -1.10 5.79 6.31
C VAL A 308 -1.16 6.78 5.14
N PHE A 309 -1.44 6.30 3.92
CA PHE A 309 -1.46 7.12 2.71
C PHE A 309 -2.88 7.31 2.15
N ALA A 310 -3.89 7.32 3.01
CA ALA A 310 -5.30 7.47 2.60
C ALA A 310 -5.54 8.67 1.68
N ASP A 311 -4.92 9.82 2.00
CA ASP A 311 -5.05 11.08 1.26
C ASP A 311 -4.08 11.22 0.07
N ALA A 312 -3.20 10.23 -0.14
CA ALA A 312 -2.26 10.23 -1.26
C ALA A 312 -2.97 9.76 -2.56
N PRO A 313 -2.46 10.15 -3.75
CA PRO A 313 -2.92 9.57 -4.99
C PRO A 313 -2.75 8.04 -4.98
N GLU A 314 -3.78 7.33 -5.43
CA GLU A 314 -3.84 5.86 -5.40
C GLU A 314 -2.63 5.21 -6.09
N SER A 315 -2.19 5.74 -7.24
CA SER A 315 -1.00 5.25 -7.93
C SER A 315 0.27 5.34 -7.10
N MET A 316 0.37 6.34 -6.22
CA MET A 316 1.52 6.55 -5.35
C MET A 316 1.51 5.54 -4.20
N ARG A 317 0.32 5.32 -3.61
CA ARG A 317 0.10 4.35 -2.53
C ARG A 317 0.34 2.92 -2.98
N GLU A 318 -0.20 2.55 -4.13
CA GLU A 318 -0.04 1.23 -4.73
C GLU A 318 1.38 0.97 -5.21
N SER A 319 2.11 2.01 -5.65
CA SER A 319 3.55 1.91 -5.91
C SER A 319 4.32 1.68 -4.61
N CYS A 320 3.99 2.39 -3.53
CA CYS A 320 4.66 2.23 -2.24
C CYS A 320 4.46 0.83 -1.66
N PHE A 321 3.23 0.31 -1.66
CA PHE A 321 2.92 -1.06 -1.26
C PHE A 321 3.71 -2.10 -2.08
N ALA A 322 3.72 -1.95 -3.42
CA ALA A 322 4.45 -2.86 -4.30
C ALA A 322 5.96 -2.87 -4.01
N GLU A 323 6.55 -1.72 -3.69
CA GLU A 323 7.97 -1.62 -3.34
C GLU A 323 8.31 -2.20 -1.95
N VAL A 324 7.32 -2.29 -1.05
CA VAL A 324 7.48 -2.90 0.28
C VAL A 324 7.35 -4.43 0.23
N SER A 325 6.38 -4.93 -0.53
CA SER A 325 5.93 -6.33 -0.47
C SER A 325 6.19 -7.14 -1.73
N GLY A 326 6.39 -6.47 -2.88
CA GLY A 326 6.38 -7.12 -4.19
C GLY A 326 7.52 -8.10 -4.42
N GLU A 327 8.76 -7.70 -4.10
CA GLU A 327 9.94 -8.56 -4.28
C GLU A 327 9.85 -9.82 -3.41
N GLN A 328 9.36 -9.66 -2.19
CA GLN A 328 9.17 -10.71 -1.20
C GLN A 328 8.12 -11.72 -1.65
N ALA A 329 6.96 -11.23 -2.11
CA ALA A 329 5.91 -12.08 -2.66
C ALA A 329 6.37 -12.82 -3.93
N ILE A 330 7.10 -12.13 -4.83
CA ILE A 330 7.72 -12.77 -6.00
C ILE A 330 8.68 -13.88 -5.59
N GLY A 331 9.54 -13.65 -4.59
CA GLY A 331 10.47 -14.65 -4.07
C GLY A 331 9.76 -15.89 -3.54
N MET A 332 8.67 -15.69 -2.79
CA MET A 332 7.83 -16.77 -2.25
C MET A 332 7.24 -17.63 -3.37
N PHE A 333 6.66 -17.04 -4.43
CA PHE A 333 6.12 -17.81 -5.56
C PHE A 333 7.21 -18.42 -6.44
N SER A 334 8.36 -17.76 -6.58
CA SER A 334 9.52 -18.28 -7.33
C SER A 334 10.09 -19.56 -6.71
N PHE A 335 9.98 -19.73 -5.38
CA PHE A 335 10.30 -20.99 -4.72
C PHE A 335 9.42 -22.13 -5.24
N ALA A 336 8.10 -21.94 -5.28
CA ALA A 336 7.15 -22.93 -5.78
C ALA A 336 7.39 -23.28 -7.26
N GLU A 337 7.69 -22.28 -8.09
CA GLU A 337 8.10 -22.49 -9.49
C GLU A 337 9.37 -23.35 -9.62
N SER A 338 10.36 -23.08 -8.77
CA SER A 338 11.65 -23.77 -8.78
C SER A 338 11.51 -25.22 -8.31
N VAL A 339 10.66 -25.47 -7.31
CA VAL A 339 10.29 -26.82 -6.85
C VAL A 339 9.62 -27.61 -7.98
N ALA A 340 8.64 -27.00 -8.66
CA ALA A 340 7.91 -27.63 -9.76
C ALA A 340 8.78 -27.98 -10.97
N THR A 341 9.87 -27.22 -11.20
CA THR A 341 10.81 -27.43 -12.30
C THR A 341 12.05 -28.25 -11.90
N SER A 342 12.13 -28.69 -10.65
CA SER A 342 13.24 -29.49 -10.16
C SER A 342 13.32 -30.87 -10.82
N LYS A 343 14.47 -31.54 -10.70
CA LYS A 343 14.69 -32.91 -11.19
C LYS A 343 13.71 -33.94 -10.59
N PHE A 344 13.07 -33.60 -9.47
CA PHE A 344 12.17 -34.46 -8.71
C PHE A 344 10.74 -34.50 -9.24
N LYS A 345 10.40 -33.69 -10.27
CA LYS A 345 9.07 -33.71 -10.90
C LYS A 345 8.69 -35.04 -11.56
N LYS A 346 9.68 -35.90 -11.74
CA LYS A 346 9.58 -37.21 -12.39
C LYS A 346 9.52 -38.40 -11.42
N SER A 347 9.20 -38.13 -10.15
CA SER A 347 8.97 -39.19 -9.18
C SER A 347 7.50 -39.17 -8.78
N PRO A 348 6.74 -40.26 -9.03
CA PRO A 348 5.35 -40.39 -8.58
C PRO A 348 5.19 -40.13 -7.09
N GLU A 349 6.20 -40.47 -6.30
CA GLU A 349 6.24 -40.34 -4.83
C GLU A 349 6.12 -38.88 -4.37
N ASN A 350 6.52 -37.93 -5.22
CA ASN A 350 6.58 -36.50 -4.90
C ASN A 350 5.33 -35.73 -5.34
N MET A 351 4.40 -36.41 -6.03
CA MET A 351 3.19 -35.81 -6.58
C MET A 351 2.34 -35.12 -5.50
N PHE A 352 2.25 -35.72 -4.32
CA PHE A 352 1.43 -35.19 -3.23
C PHE A 352 1.98 -33.86 -2.71
N GLN A 353 3.30 -33.70 -2.62
CA GLN A 353 3.93 -32.45 -2.21
C GLN A 353 3.66 -31.34 -3.24
N PHE A 354 3.70 -31.65 -4.54
CA PHE A 354 3.33 -30.66 -5.57
C PHE A 354 1.85 -30.27 -5.50
N LEU A 355 0.95 -31.22 -5.22
CA LEU A 355 -0.46 -30.93 -4.98
C LEU A 355 -0.65 -30.04 -3.75
N ASP A 356 0.04 -30.33 -2.65
CA ASP A 356 -0.09 -29.56 -1.41
C ASP A 356 0.42 -28.11 -1.59
N ILE A 357 1.50 -27.90 -2.38
CA ILE A 357 1.95 -26.55 -2.79
C ILE A 357 0.91 -25.88 -3.69
N TYR A 358 0.40 -26.60 -4.70
CA TYR A 358 -0.62 -26.06 -5.61
C TYR A 358 -1.84 -25.56 -4.84
N GLU A 359 -2.36 -26.40 -3.93
CA GLU A 359 -3.50 -26.06 -3.06
C GLU A 359 -3.20 -24.83 -2.20
N SER A 360 -2.00 -24.74 -1.61
CA SER A 360 -1.63 -23.59 -0.77
C SER A 360 -1.72 -22.24 -1.50
N ILE A 361 -1.43 -22.21 -2.81
CA ILE A 361 -1.53 -21.00 -3.63
C ILE A 361 -2.96 -20.83 -4.16
N SER A 362 -3.58 -21.88 -4.70
CA SER A 362 -4.89 -21.79 -5.34
C SER A 362 -6.02 -21.49 -4.37
N ASP A 363 -5.92 -21.96 -3.12
CA ASP A 363 -6.93 -21.70 -2.10
C ASP A 363 -6.96 -20.23 -1.65
N HIS A 364 -5.86 -19.49 -1.87
CA HIS A 364 -5.72 -18.07 -1.51
C HIS A 364 -5.68 -17.18 -2.75
N TRP A 365 -6.20 -17.64 -3.89
CA TRP A 365 -6.13 -16.90 -5.14
C TRP A 365 -6.85 -15.54 -5.07
N GLU A 366 -8.01 -15.49 -4.43
CA GLU A 366 -8.77 -14.25 -4.24
C GLU A 366 -8.00 -13.26 -3.37
N ASP A 367 -7.35 -13.72 -2.30
CA ASP A 367 -6.49 -12.89 -1.45
C ASP A 367 -5.31 -12.32 -2.24
N ILE A 368 -4.70 -13.13 -3.12
CA ILE A 368 -3.63 -12.68 -4.02
C ILE A 368 -4.15 -11.61 -4.99
N GLN A 369 -5.34 -11.81 -5.57
CA GLN A 369 -5.93 -10.83 -6.49
C GLN A 369 -6.25 -9.52 -5.78
N TRP A 370 -6.84 -9.57 -4.59
CA TRP A 370 -7.17 -8.38 -3.81
C TRP A 370 -5.90 -7.65 -3.37
N THR A 371 -4.96 -8.39 -2.77
CA THR A 371 -3.73 -7.83 -2.20
C THR A 371 -2.82 -7.21 -3.26
N PHE A 372 -2.73 -7.82 -4.44
CA PHE A 372 -1.87 -7.39 -5.53
C PHE A 372 -2.68 -6.96 -6.77
N SER A 373 -3.79 -6.26 -6.55
CA SER A 373 -4.78 -5.88 -7.57
C SER A 373 -4.26 -4.86 -8.59
N TYR A 374 -3.27 -4.05 -8.22
CA TYR A 374 -2.75 -2.95 -9.04
C TYR A 374 -1.65 -3.34 -10.01
N GLU A 375 -1.48 -2.52 -11.04
CA GLU A 375 -0.48 -2.73 -12.09
C GLU A 375 0.96 -2.73 -11.55
N SER A 376 1.24 -1.93 -10.51
CA SER A 376 2.52 -1.94 -9.80
C SER A 376 2.90 -3.30 -9.22
N SER A 377 1.91 -4.18 -8.99
CA SER A 377 2.06 -5.51 -8.41
C SER A 377 1.74 -6.65 -9.38
N THR A 378 1.51 -6.38 -10.67
CA THR A 378 1.14 -7.40 -11.67
C THR A 378 2.16 -8.53 -11.75
N ALA A 379 3.45 -8.25 -11.57
CA ALA A 379 4.51 -9.26 -11.54
C ALA A 379 4.27 -10.35 -10.47
N VAL A 380 3.73 -9.99 -9.30
CA VAL A 380 3.40 -10.94 -8.22
C VAL A 380 2.34 -11.94 -8.71
N ARG A 381 1.25 -11.45 -9.30
CA ARG A 381 0.16 -12.28 -9.85
C ARG A 381 0.65 -13.15 -11.01
N SER A 382 1.54 -12.64 -11.86
CA SER A 382 2.17 -13.42 -12.92
C SER A 382 3.00 -14.58 -12.37
N HIS A 383 3.81 -14.34 -11.33
CA HIS A 383 4.59 -15.38 -10.67
C HIS A 383 3.71 -16.43 -9.98
N ALA A 384 2.65 -16.01 -9.26
CA ALA A 384 1.69 -16.93 -8.68
C ALA A 384 1.02 -17.83 -9.74
N THR A 385 0.60 -17.25 -10.86
CA THR A 385 0.03 -18.00 -11.99
C THR A 385 1.05 -18.97 -12.59
N CYS A 386 2.28 -18.52 -12.80
CA CYS A 386 3.37 -19.33 -13.33
C CYS A 386 3.68 -20.53 -12.42
N ALA A 387 3.70 -20.32 -11.10
CA ALA A 387 3.85 -21.38 -10.11
C ALA A 387 2.75 -22.44 -10.25
N LEU A 388 1.48 -22.01 -10.27
CA LEU A 388 0.34 -22.93 -10.44
C LEU A 388 0.42 -23.72 -11.74
N LEU A 389 0.77 -23.09 -12.87
CA LEU A 389 0.91 -23.76 -14.16
C LEU A 389 2.04 -24.80 -14.17
N LYS A 390 3.21 -24.46 -13.60
CA LYS A 390 4.35 -25.37 -13.52
C LYS A 390 4.08 -26.54 -12.58
N LEU A 391 3.45 -26.29 -11.42
CA LEU A 391 3.03 -27.33 -10.50
C LEU A 391 2.02 -28.28 -11.16
N ALA A 392 1.05 -27.73 -11.88
CA ALA A 392 0.08 -28.50 -12.66
C ALA A 392 0.76 -29.41 -13.71
N GLU A 393 1.77 -28.90 -14.41
CA GLU A 393 2.57 -29.69 -15.36
C GLU A 393 3.39 -30.79 -14.66
N ALA A 394 4.00 -30.48 -13.52
CA ALA A 394 4.73 -31.46 -12.72
C ALA A 394 3.81 -32.60 -12.26
N ILE A 395 2.64 -32.28 -11.71
CA ILE A 395 1.63 -33.27 -11.27
C ILE A 395 1.19 -34.16 -12.44
N ARG A 396 0.88 -33.58 -13.60
CA ARG A 396 0.52 -34.36 -14.81
C ARG A 396 1.67 -35.26 -15.27
N SER A 397 2.90 -34.78 -15.19
CA SER A 397 4.09 -35.56 -15.56
C SER A 397 4.31 -36.75 -14.61
N SER A 398 4.20 -36.52 -13.29
CA SER A 398 4.32 -37.58 -12.29
C SER A 398 3.24 -38.65 -12.46
N LEU A 399 2.01 -38.26 -12.81
CA LEU A 399 0.90 -39.19 -13.08
C LEU A 399 1.17 -40.04 -14.33
N ALA A 400 1.64 -39.44 -15.41
CA ALA A 400 1.98 -40.17 -16.64
C ALA A 400 3.13 -41.16 -16.43
N GLU A 401 4.09 -40.83 -15.57
CA GLU A 401 5.18 -41.73 -15.21
C GLU A 401 4.73 -42.86 -14.28
N LEU A 402 3.82 -42.59 -13.35
CA LEU A 402 3.16 -43.63 -12.54
C LEU A 402 2.42 -44.62 -13.44
N GLU A 403 1.61 -44.12 -14.39
CA GLU A 403 0.93 -44.96 -15.37
C GLU A 403 1.92 -45.80 -16.18
N SER A 404 3.00 -45.19 -16.65
CA SER A 404 4.04 -45.90 -17.40
C SER A 404 4.76 -46.95 -16.56
N ALA A 405 5.02 -46.67 -15.28
CA ALA A 405 5.64 -47.61 -14.35
C ALA A 405 4.74 -48.84 -14.13
N ILE A 406 3.45 -48.62 -13.90
CA ILE A 406 2.45 -49.71 -13.75
C ILE A 406 2.34 -50.54 -15.03
N GLN A 407 2.29 -49.90 -16.21
CA GLN A 407 2.20 -50.62 -17.50
C GLN A 407 3.45 -51.44 -17.82
N LYS A 408 4.63 -50.98 -17.40
CA LYS A 408 5.91 -51.67 -17.65
C LYS A 408 6.23 -52.75 -16.63
N ASP A 409 5.56 -52.77 -15.48
CA ASP A 409 5.77 -53.78 -14.45
C ASP A 409 5.08 -55.11 -14.85
N PHE A 410 5.68 -55.79 -15.82
CA PHE A 410 5.35 -57.16 -16.17
C PHE A 410 5.92 -58.08 -15.08
N SER A 411 5.11 -58.36 -14.06
CA SER A 411 5.41 -59.41 -13.09
C SER A 411 5.75 -60.72 -13.80
N LYS A 412 7.02 -61.14 -13.72
CA LYS A 412 7.48 -62.45 -14.21
C LYS A 412 7.20 -63.60 -13.22
N SER A 413 6.55 -63.31 -12.10
CA SER A 413 6.32 -64.26 -11.01
C SER A 413 4.86 -64.24 -10.61
N ALA A 414 4.08 -65.23 -11.07
CA ALA A 414 2.78 -65.50 -10.49
C ALA A 414 2.93 -65.67 -8.97
N VAL A 415 2.12 -64.96 -8.18
CA VAL A 415 2.10 -65.17 -6.72
C VAL A 415 1.69 -66.62 -6.50
N ALA A 416 2.59 -67.43 -5.94
CA ALA A 416 2.29 -68.82 -5.63
C ALA A 416 1.03 -68.89 -4.75
N GLY A 417 0.00 -69.60 -5.22
CA GLY A 417 -1.29 -69.71 -4.53
C GLY A 417 -2.37 -68.69 -4.92
N GLY A 418 -2.16 -67.83 -5.92
CA GLY A 418 -3.20 -66.93 -6.43
C GLY A 418 -3.55 -65.75 -5.51
N GLY A 419 -2.65 -65.39 -4.60
CA GLY A 419 -2.80 -64.22 -3.72
C GLY A 419 -2.73 -62.89 -4.47
N VAL A 420 -3.17 -61.81 -3.80
CA VAL A 420 -3.10 -60.44 -4.31
C VAL A 420 -1.63 -60.06 -4.56
N HIS A 421 -1.33 -59.54 -5.75
CA HIS A 421 0.02 -59.11 -6.10
C HIS A 421 0.44 -57.90 -5.24
N PRO A 422 1.68 -57.82 -4.74
CA PRO A 422 2.12 -56.68 -3.90
C PRO A 422 1.87 -55.31 -4.54
N LEU A 423 1.98 -55.23 -5.87
CA LEU A 423 1.70 -54.03 -6.67
C LEU A 423 0.23 -53.57 -6.63
N THR A 424 -0.69 -54.44 -6.21
CA THR A 424 -2.11 -54.09 -6.03
C THR A 424 -2.37 -53.46 -4.66
N GLY A 425 -1.43 -53.54 -3.71
CA GLY A 425 -1.53 -52.98 -2.36
C GLY A 425 -0.69 -51.72 -2.11
N THR A 426 0.16 -51.33 -3.07
CA THR A 426 0.94 -50.06 -3.07
C THR A 426 0.17 -48.97 -3.78
#